data_AF-A0A0F8Y796-F1
#
_entry.id   AF-A0A0F8Y796-F1
#
_cell.length_a   1.000
_cell.length_b   1.000
_cell.length_c   1.000
_cell.angle_alpha   90.00
_cell.angle_beta   90.00
_cell.angle_gamma   90.00
#
_symmetry.space_group_name_H-M   'P 1'
#
loop_
_entity.id
_entity.type
_entity.pdbx_description
1 polymer ?
#
loop_
_entity_poly.entity_id
_entity_poly.type
_entity_poly.pdbx_seq_one_letter_code
_entity_poly.pdbx_strand_id
1 'polypeptide(L)'
;ALELGAVSAGIAPLNPRYLYSHAGRGPDPWGSEIKNDHAFVLTFAVEMRWRAVDQAPYIGITAETAQQYLRAQHVSITLAAYIRLLGYSARAHISGSNYQVILPAVAHEAGLGELGRCGYLLSPRYGARIRLGAVTTDLPLKTDRPIRFGVQ
;
A
#
# COMPACT_ATOMS: atom_id res chain seq x y z
N ALA A 1 10.67 5.21 3.58
CA ALA A 1 9.20 5.38 3.62
C ALA A 1 8.78 6.35 4.73
N LEU A 2 9.16 6.12 5.98
CA LEU A 2 8.83 7.01 7.10
C LEU A 2 9.33 8.45 6.87
N GLU A 3 10.59 8.61 6.45
CA GLU A 3 11.17 9.92 6.07
C GLU A 3 10.43 10.63 4.92
N LEU A 4 9.65 9.89 4.12
CA LEU A 4 8.87 10.44 3.01
C LEU A 4 7.43 10.80 3.42
N GLY A 5 7.07 10.65 4.70
CA GLY A 5 5.77 11.02 5.25
C GLY A 5 4.79 9.86 5.48
N ALA A 6 5.24 8.61 5.41
CA ALA A 6 4.44 7.48 5.88
C ALA A 6 4.38 7.44 7.42
N VAL A 7 3.23 7.08 7.98
CA VAL A 7 3.04 6.94 9.45
C VAL A 7 3.36 5.54 9.96
N SER A 8 3.39 4.55 9.07
CA SER A 8 3.80 3.17 9.36
C SER A 8 4.31 2.55 8.08
N ALA A 9 5.25 1.61 8.19
CA ALA A 9 5.77 0.82 7.08
C ALA A 9 6.09 -0.60 7.55
N GLY A 10 6.05 -1.55 6.64
CA GLY A 10 6.38 -2.93 6.90
C GLY A 10 6.73 -3.67 5.62
N ILE A 11 7.38 -4.81 5.77
CA ILE A 11 7.91 -5.61 4.68
C ILE A 11 7.41 -7.04 4.80
N ALA A 12 6.98 -7.62 3.69
CA ALA A 12 6.57 -9.03 3.62
C ALA A 12 7.16 -9.70 2.37
N PRO A 13 7.28 -11.04 2.36
CA PRO A 13 7.47 -11.75 1.11
C PRO A 13 6.26 -11.50 0.20
N LEU A 14 6.48 -11.34 -1.10
CA LEU A 14 5.38 -11.16 -2.04
C LEU A 14 4.65 -12.50 -2.23
N ASN A 15 3.46 -12.63 -1.63
CA ASN A 15 2.62 -13.80 -1.83
C ASN A 15 1.88 -13.68 -3.18
N PRO A 16 2.08 -14.63 -4.13
CA PRO A 16 1.44 -14.57 -5.44
C PRO A 16 -0.09 -14.54 -5.40
N ARG A 17 -0.71 -15.02 -4.32
CA ARG A 17 -2.18 -14.98 -4.13
C ARG A 17 -2.74 -13.56 -4.05
N TYR A 18 -1.90 -12.56 -3.73
CA TYR A 18 -2.30 -11.16 -3.64
C TYR A 18 -1.97 -10.36 -4.89
N LEU A 19 -1.44 -11.00 -5.93
CA LEU A 19 -1.27 -10.40 -7.24
C LEU A 19 -2.55 -10.52 -8.06
N TYR A 20 -2.90 -9.45 -8.76
CA TYR A 20 -3.90 -9.54 -9.82
C TYR A 20 -3.33 -10.38 -10.96
N SER A 21 -4.17 -11.24 -11.55
CA SER A 21 -3.76 -12.06 -12.70
C SER A 21 -3.69 -11.24 -14.00
N HIS A 22 -4.59 -10.25 -14.15
CA HIS A 22 -4.70 -9.44 -15.35
C HIS A 22 -4.92 -7.96 -15.03
N ALA A 23 -4.46 -7.09 -15.92
CA ALA A 23 -4.65 -5.65 -15.82
C ALA A 23 -6.12 -5.28 -16.07
N GLY A 24 -6.80 -4.73 -15.05
CA GLY A 24 -8.15 -4.16 -15.18
C GLY A 24 -8.16 -2.64 -15.37
N ARG A 25 -7.09 -1.98 -14.91
CA ARG A 25 -6.80 -0.55 -15.05
C ARG A 25 -5.28 -0.45 -15.06
N GLY A 26 -4.72 0.42 -15.90
CA GLY A 26 -3.29 0.66 -15.91
C GLY A 26 -2.78 1.27 -17.22
N PRO A 27 -1.46 1.49 -17.30
CA PRO A 27 -0.80 1.74 -18.59
C PRO A 27 -0.87 0.51 -19.49
N ASP A 28 -0.99 -0.69 -18.91
CA ASP A 28 -1.10 -1.95 -19.62
C ASP A 28 -2.52 -2.12 -20.20
N PRO A 29 -2.68 -2.67 -21.42
CA PRO A 29 -3.98 -2.91 -22.03
C PRO A 29 -4.88 -3.77 -21.13
N TRP A 30 -6.18 -3.48 -21.13
CA TRP A 30 -7.16 -4.26 -20.38
C TRP A 30 -7.07 -5.75 -20.75
N GLY A 31 -7.05 -6.63 -19.74
CA GLY A 31 -6.93 -8.07 -19.93
C GLY A 31 -5.50 -8.57 -20.17
N SER A 32 -4.49 -7.71 -20.14
CA SER A 32 -3.09 -8.14 -20.24
C SER A 32 -2.65 -8.90 -18.98
N GLU A 33 -1.91 -9.99 -19.15
CA GLU A 33 -1.38 -10.79 -18.04
C GLU A 33 -0.37 -9.97 -17.21
N ILE A 34 -0.51 -10.01 -15.89
CA ILE A 34 0.44 -9.37 -14.97
C ILE A 34 1.52 -10.38 -14.59
N LYS A 35 2.76 -10.09 -14.99
CA LYS A 35 3.96 -10.83 -14.56
C LYS A 35 4.74 -9.97 -13.60
N ASN A 36 4.65 -10.27 -12.31
CA ASN A 36 5.41 -9.64 -11.24
C ASN A 36 5.98 -10.75 -10.36
N ASP A 37 7.28 -10.98 -10.52
CA ASP A 37 8.07 -12.03 -9.90
C ASP A 37 8.97 -11.50 -8.78
N HIS A 38 8.75 -10.25 -8.34
CA HIS A 38 9.51 -9.66 -7.25
C HIS A 38 9.44 -10.48 -5.96
N ALA A 39 10.56 -10.63 -5.27
CA ALA A 39 10.61 -11.43 -4.04
C ALA A 39 9.89 -10.78 -2.85
N PHE A 40 9.90 -9.45 -2.76
CA PHE A 40 9.42 -8.71 -1.59
C PHE A 40 8.38 -7.64 -1.94
N VAL A 41 7.56 -7.31 -0.95
CA VAL A 41 6.68 -6.15 -0.96
C VAL A 41 6.94 -5.29 0.27
N LEU A 42 7.25 -4.02 0.05
CA LEU A 42 7.28 -3.00 1.09
C LEU A 42 5.99 -2.21 1.00
N THR A 43 5.22 -2.20 2.08
CA THR A 43 3.95 -1.48 2.17
C THR A 43 3.98 -0.50 3.32
N PHE A 44 3.19 0.57 3.19
CA PHE A 44 3.18 1.66 4.13
C PHE A 44 1.81 2.30 4.20
N ALA A 45 1.55 2.99 5.31
CA ALA A 45 0.32 3.71 5.56
C ALA A 45 0.58 5.22 5.62
N VAL A 46 -0.36 6.01 5.10
CA VAL A 46 -0.47 7.45 5.33
C VAL A 46 -1.79 7.73 6.07
N GLU A 47 -1.73 8.54 7.12
CA GLU A 47 -2.90 8.88 7.93
C GLU A 47 -3.78 9.91 7.20
N MET A 48 -5.11 9.70 7.24
CA MET A 48 -6.07 10.72 6.83
C MET A 48 -6.46 11.59 8.02
N ARG A 49 -6.56 12.91 7.93
CA ARG A 49 -6.90 13.79 9.07
C ARG A 49 -8.29 13.51 9.67
N TRP A 50 -8.36 13.31 10.99
CA TRP A 50 -9.60 12.96 11.70
C TRP A 50 -10.74 13.94 11.43
N ARG A 51 -10.48 15.26 11.55
CA ARG A 51 -11.49 16.30 11.30
C ARG A 51 -12.10 16.25 9.90
N ALA A 52 -11.36 15.80 8.89
CA ALA A 52 -11.88 15.67 7.54
C ALA A 52 -12.70 14.37 7.36
N VAL A 53 -12.34 13.30 8.07
CA VAL A 53 -13.05 12.01 8.04
C VAL A 53 -14.36 12.06 8.83
N ASP A 54 -14.37 12.74 9.98
CA ASP A 54 -15.56 12.93 10.82
C ASP A 54 -16.69 13.68 10.09
N GLN A 55 -16.34 14.47 9.07
CA GLN A 55 -17.28 15.18 8.21
C GLN A 55 -17.80 14.34 7.04
N ALA A 56 -17.55 13.04 6.99
CA ALA A 56 -18.14 12.20 5.94
C ALA A 56 -19.68 12.25 6.02
N PRO A 57 -20.42 12.35 4.90
CA PRO A 57 -19.95 12.25 3.51
C PRO A 57 -19.73 13.61 2.79
N TYR A 58 -19.48 14.72 3.50
CA TYR A 58 -19.26 16.03 2.88
C TYR A 58 -17.92 16.13 2.13
N ILE A 59 -17.75 17.19 1.33
CA ILE A 59 -16.59 17.37 0.43
C ILE A 59 -15.21 17.25 1.12
N GLY A 60 -15.12 17.53 2.42
CA GLY A 60 -13.89 17.42 3.21
C GLY A 60 -13.24 16.04 3.13
N ILE A 61 -14.02 14.95 3.17
CA ILE A 61 -13.46 13.58 3.09
C ILE A 61 -12.92 13.24 1.70
N THR A 62 -13.55 13.78 0.65
CA THR A 62 -13.10 13.58 -0.74
C THR A 62 -11.78 14.30 -0.97
N ALA A 63 -11.67 15.56 -0.53
CA ALA A 63 -10.43 16.32 -0.61
C ALA A 63 -9.29 15.65 0.18
N GLU A 64 -9.58 15.20 1.40
CA GLU A 64 -8.62 14.47 2.21
C GLU A 64 -8.15 13.16 1.56
N THR A 65 -9.09 12.40 0.98
CA THR A 65 -8.77 11.16 0.27
C THR A 65 -7.86 11.42 -0.94
N ALA A 66 -8.14 12.45 -1.73
CA ALA A 66 -7.31 12.85 -2.87
C ALA A 66 -5.89 13.24 -2.42
N GLN A 67 -5.76 14.02 -1.33
CA GLN A 67 -4.46 14.40 -0.77
C GLN A 67 -3.65 13.19 -0.31
N GLN A 68 -4.28 12.21 0.35
CA GLN A 68 -3.58 11.02 0.79
C GLN A 68 -3.17 10.10 -0.37
N TYR A 69 -3.93 10.06 -1.47
CA TYR A 69 -3.47 9.36 -2.68
C TYR A 69 -2.23 9.99 -3.29
N LEU A 70 -2.15 11.32 -3.35
CA LEU A 70 -0.96 12.04 -3.82
C LEU A 70 0.25 11.77 -2.93
N ARG A 71 0.05 11.79 -1.60
CA ARG A 71 1.13 11.46 -0.64
C ARG A 71 1.61 10.03 -0.81
N ALA A 72 0.70 9.06 -0.89
CA ALA A 72 1.06 7.67 -1.11
C ALA A 72 1.79 7.47 -2.46
N GLN A 73 1.35 8.15 -3.51
CA GLN A 73 2.05 8.18 -4.80
C GLN A 73 3.48 8.69 -4.67
N HIS A 74 3.68 9.83 -4.02
CA HIS A 74 5.00 10.41 -3.82
C HIS A 74 5.92 9.44 -3.07
N VAL A 75 5.46 8.85 -1.97
CA VAL A 75 6.26 7.86 -1.22
C VAL A 75 6.60 6.65 -2.09
N SER A 76 5.62 6.04 -2.79
CA SER A 76 5.85 4.86 -3.62
C SER A 76 6.84 5.13 -4.76
N ILE A 77 6.68 6.24 -5.48
CA ILE A 77 7.52 6.58 -6.64
C ILE A 77 8.96 6.85 -6.19
N THR A 78 9.14 7.71 -5.19
CA THR A 78 10.46 8.07 -4.67
C THR A 78 11.17 6.86 -4.10
N LEU A 79 10.47 6.01 -3.34
CA LEU A 79 11.04 4.80 -2.77
C LEU A 79 11.44 3.78 -3.84
N ALA A 80 10.59 3.54 -4.84
CA ALA A 80 10.92 2.64 -5.93
C ALA A 80 12.10 3.16 -6.77
N ALA A 81 12.18 4.47 -7.00
CA ALA A 81 13.32 5.09 -7.69
C ALA A 81 14.61 4.93 -6.89
N TYR A 82 14.56 5.12 -5.59
CA TYR A 82 15.70 4.90 -4.70
C TYR A 82 16.17 3.45 -4.73
N ILE A 83 15.26 2.48 -4.67
CA ILE A 83 15.64 1.05 -4.72
C ILE A 83 16.28 0.70 -6.09
N ARG A 84 15.76 1.26 -7.19
CA ARG A 84 16.39 1.11 -8.52
C ARG A 84 17.78 1.72 -8.58
N LEU A 85 18.03 2.85 -7.90
CA LEU A 85 19.36 3.45 -7.79
C LEU A 85 20.35 2.52 -7.07
N LEU A 86 19.87 1.71 -6.12
CA LEU A 86 20.67 0.69 -5.43
C LEU A 86 20.95 -0.56 -6.29
N GLY A 87 20.44 -0.61 -7.52
CA GLY A 87 20.67 -1.71 -8.46
C GLY A 87 19.64 -2.84 -8.41
N TYR A 88 18.52 -2.67 -7.69
CA TYR A 88 17.48 -3.70 -7.57
C TYR A 88 16.22 -3.32 -8.34
N SER A 89 15.56 -4.31 -8.95
CA SER A 89 14.26 -4.10 -9.58
C SER A 89 13.24 -3.64 -8.53
N ALA A 90 12.46 -2.61 -8.85
CA ALA A 90 11.40 -2.13 -7.99
C ALA A 90 10.27 -1.47 -8.77
N ARG A 91 9.02 -1.80 -8.41
CA ARG A 91 7.80 -1.23 -8.98
C ARG A 91 6.97 -0.53 -7.92
N ALA A 92 6.65 0.73 -8.18
CA ALA A 92 5.70 1.49 -7.37
C ALA A 92 4.26 1.08 -7.71
N HIS A 93 3.46 0.80 -6.68
CA HIS A 93 2.02 0.60 -6.80
C HIS A 93 1.29 1.83 -6.29
N ILE A 94 0.50 2.44 -7.17
CA ILE A 94 -0.11 3.74 -6.92
C ILE A 94 -1.57 3.83 -7.38
N SER A 95 -2.31 4.68 -6.69
CA SER A 95 -3.70 5.01 -7.03
C SER A 95 -3.82 5.63 -8.40
N GLY A 96 -4.97 5.46 -9.03
CA GLY A 96 -5.27 6.05 -10.33
C GLY A 96 -4.96 5.18 -11.54
N SER A 97 -4.43 3.95 -11.34
CA SER A 97 -4.50 2.79 -12.26
C SER A 97 -3.29 1.82 -12.19
N ASN A 98 -2.27 2.04 -11.35
CA ASN A 98 -1.05 1.23 -11.40
C ASN A 98 -0.95 0.19 -10.26
N TYR A 99 -2.04 -0.49 -9.95
CA TYR A 99 -2.05 -1.56 -8.93
C TYR A 99 -1.92 -2.93 -9.59
N GLN A 100 -0.95 -3.71 -9.10
CA GLN A 100 -0.83 -5.14 -9.42
C GLN A 100 -0.98 -6.02 -8.16
N VAL A 101 -1.00 -5.41 -6.97
CA VAL A 101 -1.12 -6.09 -5.67
C VAL A 101 -2.36 -5.62 -4.91
N ILE A 102 -2.96 -6.52 -4.13
CA ILE A 102 -4.07 -6.23 -3.22
C ILE A 102 -3.50 -5.63 -1.92
N LEU A 103 -3.55 -4.30 -1.80
CA LEU A 103 -2.91 -3.56 -0.71
C LEU A 103 -3.29 -4.02 0.71
N PRO A 104 -4.58 -4.21 1.08
CA PRO A 104 -4.93 -4.64 2.44
C PRO A 104 -4.31 -5.98 2.81
N ALA A 105 -4.23 -6.92 1.87
CA ALA A 105 -3.68 -8.26 2.12
C ALA A 105 -2.17 -8.21 2.36
N VAL A 106 -1.41 -7.53 1.48
CA VAL A 106 0.04 -7.39 1.68
C VAL A 106 0.38 -6.56 2.92
N ALA A 107 -0.45 -5.57 3.28
CA ALA A 107 -0.28 -4.78 4.49
C ALA A 107 -0.55 -5.58 5.77
N HIS A 108 -1.49 -6.53 5.73
CA HIS A 108 -1.69 -7.47 6.81
C HIS A 108 -0.47 -8.39 7.00
N GLU A 109 0.04 -8.97 5.91
CA GLU A 109 1.25 -9.82 5.95
C GLU A 109 2.47 -9.08 6.50
N ALA A 110 2.61 -7.80 6.12
CA ALA A 110 3.68 -6.92 6.58
C ALA A 110 3.46 -6.37 8.00
N GLY A 111 2.40 -6.78 8.71
CA GLY A 111 2.18 -6.43 10.11
C GLY A 111 1.68 -5.00 10.36
N LEU A 112 1.11 -4.32 9.36
CA LEU A 112 0.58 -2.96 9.54
C LEU A 112 -0.78 -2.94 10.29
N GLY A 113 -1.48 -4.08 10.35
CA GLY A 113 -2.81 -4.15 10.94
C GLY A 113 -3.52 -5.48 10.71
N GLU A 114 -4.80 -5.51 11.09
CA GLU A 114 -5.72 -6.63 10.87
C GLU A 114 -6.85 -6.21 9.93
N LEU A 115 -7.38 -7.16 9.16
CA LEU A 115 -8.53 -6.90 8.29
C LEU A 115 -9.79 -6.71 9.13
N GLY A 116 -10.52 -5.63 8.91
CA GLY A 116 -11.79 -5.36 9.58
C GLY A 116 -13.02 -5.77 8.77
N ARG A 117 -14.19 -5.84 9.42
CA ARG A 117 -15.49 -6.15 8.79
C ARG A 117 -15.82 -5.25 7.58
N CYS A 118 -15.32 -4.02 7.59
CA CYS A 118 -15.52 -3.05 6.51
C CYS A 118 -14.65 -3.30 5.26
N GLY A 119 -13.83 -4.37 5.24
CA GLY A 119 -12.92 -4.69 4.14
C GLY A 119 -11.64 -3.82 4.12
N TYR A 120 -11.46 -2.96 5.11
CA TYR A 120 -10.24 -2.17 5.29
C TYR A 120 -9.26 -2.85 6.25
N LEU A 121 -7.98 -2.55 6.08
CA LEU A 121 -6.98 -2.80 7.11
C LEU A 121 -7.19 -1.80 8.25
N LEU A 122 -7.31 -2.30 9.48
CA LEU A 122 -7.31 -1.52 10.70
C LEU A 122 -5.90 -1.51 11.28
N SER A 123 -5.28 -0.33 11.35
CA SER A 123 -4.03 -0.18 12.10
C SER A 123 -4.29 -0.01 13.60
N PRO A 124 -3.39 -0.47 14.48
CA PRO A 124 -3.59 -0.33 15.93
C PRO A 124 -3.78 1.12 16.40
N ARG A 125 -3.05 2.07 15.79
CA ARG A 125 -3.06 3.48 16.22
C ARG A 125 -4.12 4.33 15.52
N TYR A 126 -4.42 4.06 14.25
CA TYR A 126 -5.26 4.94 13.44
C TYR A 126 -6.56 4.28 12.96
N GLY A 127 -6.79 3.01 13.30
CA GLY A 127 -7.92 2.23 12.80
C GLY A 127 -7.95 2.21 11.28
N ALA A 128 -9.14 2.38 10.68
CA ALA A 128 -9.36 2.43 9.23
C ALA A 128 -8.95 3.76 8.58
N ARG A 129 -8.49 4.75 9.37
CA ARG A 129 -8.24 6.13 8.91
C ARG A 129 -6.87 6.27 8.23
N ILE A 130 -6.56 5.32 7.36
CA ILE A 130 -5.29 5.23 6.64
C ILE A 130 -5.53 4.97 5.15
N ARG A 131 -4.58 5.40 4.32
CA ARG A 131 -4.42 4.92 2.95
C ARG A 131 -3.13 4.15 2.85
N LEU A 132 -3.15 3.10 2.04
CA LEU A 132 -2.02 2.21 1.85
C LEU A 132 -1.30 2.55 0.54
N GLY A 133 0.01 2.33 0.53
CA GLY A 133 0.84 2.27 -0.66
C GLY A 133 1.74 1.04 -0.60
N ALA A 134 2.30 0.65 -1.74
CA ALA A 134 3.25 -0.46 -1.80
C ALA A 134 4.29 -0.27 -2.91
N VAL A 135 5.43 -0.92 -2.71
CA VAL A 135 6.49 -1.10 -3.70
C VAL A 135 6.88 -2.58 -3.68
N THR A 136 6.84 -3.25 -4.84
CA THR A 136 7.39 -4.61 -4.97
C THR A 136 8.83 -4.51 -5.45
N THR A 137 9.71 -5.40 -4.99
CA THR A 137 11.15 -5.35 -5.29
C THR A 137 11.88 -6.68 -5.06
N ASP A 138 13.03 -6.84 -5.70
CA ASP A 138 14.00 -7.91 -5.44
C ASP A 138 15.09 -7.54 -4.43
N LEU A 139 15.08 -6.32 -3.89
CA LEU A 139 15.99 -5.93 -2.83
C LEU A 139 15.84 -6.91 -1.66
N PRO A 140 16.91 -7.62 -1.23
CA PRO A 140 16.85 -8.53 -0.10
C PRO A 140 16.55 -7.75 1.19
N LEU A 141 15.40 -8.03 1.79
CA LEU A 141 14.91 -7.32 2.96
C LEU A 141 14.52 -8.29 4.07
N LYS A 142 14.66 -7.83 5.32
CA LYS A 142 14.12 -8.54 6.47
C LYS A 142 12.62 -8.33 6.53
N THR A 143 11.86 -9.42 6.59
CA THR A 143 10.40 -9.39 6.62
C THR A 143 9.86 -9.25 8.03
N ASP A 144 8.79 -8.49 8.16
CA ASP A 144 7.95 -8.41 9.35
C ASP A 144 6.99 -9.60 9.41
N ARG A 145 6.11 -9.60 10.41
CA ARG A 145 5.10 -10.65 10.62
C ARG A 145 3.73 -10.03 10.86
N PRO A 146 2.64 -10.73 10.48
CA PRO A 146 1.29 -10.31 10.84
C PRO A 146 1.14 -10.07 12.34
N ILE A 147 0.37 -9.05 12.70
CA ILE A 147 0.04 -8.73 14.09
C ILE A 147 -1.39 -9.15 14.41
N ARG A 148 -1.67 -9.42 15.70
CA ARG A 148 -3.01 -9.68 16.23
C ARG A 148 -3.26 -8.79 17.44
N PHE A 149 -4.28 -7.96 17.36
CA PHE A 149 -4.75 -7.04 18.39
C PHE A 149 -6.27 -7.10 18.62
N GLY A 150 -6.96 -8.08 18.03
CA GLY A 150 -8.33 -8.47 18.39
C GLY A 150 -9.40 -7.87 17.48
N VAL A 151 -9.10 -7.65 16.21
CA VAL A 151 -10.09 -7.15 15.23
C VAL A 151 -11.01 -8.24 14.69
N GLN A 152 -10.50 -9.48 14.61
CA GLN A 152 -11.21 -10.67 14.13
C GLN A 152 -12.00 -11.35 15.24
#